data_AF-A0A2N5U046-F1
#
_entry.id   AF-A0A2N5U046-F1
#
_cell.length_a   1.000
_cell.length_b   1.000
_cell.length_c   1.000
_cell.angle_alpha   90.00
_cell.angle_beta   90.00
_cell.angle_gamma   90.00
#
_symmetry.space_group_name_H-M   'P 1'
#
loop_
_entity.id
_entity.type
_entity.pdbx_description
1 polymer ?
#
loop_
_entity_poly.entity_id
_entity_poly.type
_entity_poly.pdbx_seq_one_letter_code
_entity_poly.pdbx_strand_id
1 'polypeptide(L)'
;MVHTKSQQLLMSHELKVYSCDPPHDAPAGVESLLTLVLAYVNAQTPDFKDEYLPPGYMAHEPFAEASVNGLLRETLRHDRGKFRDLLLTNVLNTEGNEASEVVPTMGQLMRILMDKLGAPAESADHTGARNSRATSHLRAQMAFLRISTVKAYLAPASGQQNRQWKRIDKRLRWLNGQERLFQRA
;
A
#
# COMPACT_ATOMS: atom_id res chain seq x y z
N MET A 1 -13.11 -5.41 -7.81
CA MET A 1 -13.13 -5.91 -6.41
C MET A 1 -11.72 -5.93 -5.80
N VAL A 2 -10.79 -6.76 -6.30
CA VAL A 2 -9.41 -6.84 -5.75
C VAL A 2 -8.63 -5.52 -5.87
N HIS A 3 -8.65 -4.86 -7.03
CA HIS A 3 -8.04 -3.52 -7.21
C HIS A 3 -8.58 -2.47 -6.22
N THR A 4 -9.88 -2.50 -5.94
CA THR A 4 -10.47 -1.57 -4.98
C THR A 4 -9.91 -1.84 -3.59
N LYS A 5 -9.86 -3.11 -3.17
CA LYS A 5 -9.33 -3.46 -1.85
C LYS A 5 -7.84 -3.15 -1.72
N SER A 6 -7.02 -3.48 -2.72
CA SER A 6 -5.59 -3.16 -2.72
C SER A 6 -5.35 -1.65 -2.60
N GLN A 7 -6.11 -0.83 -3.34
CA GLN A 7 -6.01 0.63 -3.30
C GLN A 7 -6.44 1.20 -1.94
N GLN A 8 -7.50 0.66 -1.33
CA GLN A 8 -7.91 1.02 0.03
C GLN A 8 -6.86 0.65 1.09
N LEU A 9 -6.19 -0.50 0.92
CA LEU A 9 -5.11 -0.95 1.80
C LEU A 9 -3.85 -0.10 1.65
N LEU A 10 -3.51 0.35 0.44
CA LEU A 10 -2.44 1.34 0.23
C LEU A 10 -2.71 2.66 0.96
N MET A 11 -3.98 2.98 1.17
CA MET A 11 -4.46 4.14 1.93
C MET A 11 -4.68 3.85 3.43
N SER A 12 -4.32 2.67 3.94
CA SER A 12 -4.40 2.35 5.37
C SER A 12 -3.15 2.84 6.12
N HIS A 13 -3.36 3.40 7.31
CA HIS A 13 -2.27 3.77 8.21
C HIS A 13 -1.69 2.57 8.97
N GLU A 14 -2.41 1.44 9.00
CA GLU A 14 -1.95 0.18 9.60
C GLU A 14 -1.00 -0.59 8.68
N LEU A 15 -1.07 -0.37 7.35
CA LEU A 15 -0.16 -1.02 6.40
C LEU A 15 1.31 -0.59 6.64
N LYS A 16 2.15 -1.54 7.05
CA LYS A 16 3.59 -1.32 7.30
C LYS A 16 4.51 -1.92 6.25
N VAL A 17 3.99 -2.81 5.39
CA VAL A 17 4.76 -3.52 4.36
C VAL A 17 4.03 -3.39 3.02
N TYR A 18 4.51 -2.48 2.18
CA TYR A 18 3.95 -2.18 0.87
C TYR A 18 4.43 -3.17 -0.20
N SER A 19 5.61 -3.77 -0.03
CA SER A 19 6.05 -4.85 -0.91
C SER A 19 5.21 -6.12 -0.73
N CYS A 20 5.27 -7.04 -1.70
CA CYS A 20 4.50 -8.28 -1.62
C CYS A 20 4.99 -9.22 -0.52
N ASP A 21 6.25 -9.11 -0.11
CA ASP A 21 6.88 -10.04 0.81
C ASP A 21 7.40 -9.27 2.02
N PRO A 22 7.08 -9.70 3.25
CA PRO A 22 7.69 -9.10 4.42
C PRO A 22 9.21 -9.25 4.32
N PRO A 23 10.00 -8.22 4.66
CA PRO A 23 11.45 -8.36 4.64
C PRO A 23 11.87 -9.38 5.72
N HIS A 24 12.88 -10.21 5.42
CA HIS A 24 13.28 -11.41 6.19
C HIS A 24 13.19 -11.30 7.73
N ASP A 25 13.65 -10.18 8.31
CA ASP A 25 13.61 -9.93 9.76
C ASP A 25 12.35 -9.16 10.24
N ALA A 26 11.18 -9.43 9.64
CA ALA A 26 9.94 -8.80 10.08
C ALA A 26 9.51 -9.38 11.44
N PRO A 27 9.04 -8.55 12.39
CA PRO A 27 8.38 -9.07 13.59
C PRO A 27 7.21 -10.00 13.20
N ALA A 28 6.98 -11.04 13.98
CA ALA A 28 5.83 -11.92 13.83
C ALA A 28 4.52 -11.09 13.83
N GLY A 29 3.62 -11.39 12.90
CA GLY A 29 2.33 -10.72 12.77
C GLY A 29 2.32 -9.45 11.90
N VAL A 30 3.44 -9.04 11.30
CA VAL A 30 3.42 -7.96 10.28
C VAL A 30 3.02 -8.53 8.93
N GLU A 31 1.81 -8.21 8.49
CA GLU A 31 1.28 -8.66 7.21
C GLU A 31 1.74 -7.76 6.05
N SER A 32 2.08 -8.38 4.92
CA SER A 32 2.37 -7.65 3.69
C SER A 32 1.08 -7.27 2.97
N LEU A 33 1.17 -6.32 2.04
CA LEU A 33 0.06 -5.99 1.16
C LEU A 33 -0.49 -7.22 0.41
N LEU A 34 0.39 -8.15 0.03
CA LEU A 34 -0.04 -9.40 -0.61
C LEU A 34 -0.80 -10.30 0.37
N THR A 35 -0.29 -10.48 1.60
CA THR A 35 -0.98 -11.27 2.63
C THR A 35 -2.38 -10.73 2.91
N LEU A 36 -2.52 -9.41 3.06
CA LEU A 36 -3.81 -8.77 3.32
C LEU A 36 -4.81 -8.92 2.16
N VAL A 37 -4.33 -8.80 0.92
CA VAL A 37 -5.19 -8.98 -0.26
C VAL A 37 -5.54 -10.46 -0.47
N LEU A 38 -4.62 -11.37 -0.22
CA LEU A 38 -4.88 -12.81 -0.28
C LEU A 38 -5.89 -13.22 0.80
N ALA A 39 -5.78 -12.69 2.02
CA ALA A 39 -6.77 -12.89 3.08
C ALA A 39 -8.16 -12.38 2.65
N TYR A 40 -8.23 -11.22 1.98
CA TYR A 40 -9.48 -10.72 1.42
C TYR A 40 -10.07 -11.63 0.34
N VAL A 41 -9.26 -12.20 -0.56
CA VAL A 41 -9.71 -13.19 -1.56
C VAL A 41 -10.20 -14.45 -0.88
N ASN A 42 -9.49 -14.94 0.13
CA ASN A 42 -9.86 -16.13 0.88
C ASN A 42 -11.10 -15.93 1.77
N ALA A 43 -11.43 -14.69 2.11
CA ALA A 43 -12.65 -14.35 2.84
C ALA A 43 -13.88 -14.17 1.92
N GLN A 44 -13.73 -14.26 0.59
CA GLN A 44 -14.86 -14.18 -0.33
C GLN A 44 -15.81 -15.38 -0.17
N THR A 45 -17.04 -15.19 -0.66
CA THR A 45 -18.09 -16.21 -0.61
C THR A 45 -17.71 -17.46 -1.40
N PRO A 46 -18.27 -18.64 -1.05
CA PRO A 46 -18.08 -19.86 -1.84
C PRO A 46 -18.43 -19.67 -3.33
N ASP A 47 -19.55 -19.01 -3.62
CA ASP A 47 -19.99 -18.73 -5.00
C ASP A 47 -18.95 -17.90 -5.77
N PHE A 48 -18.38 -16.87 -5.15
CA PHE A 48 -17.30 -16.09 -5.77
C PHE A 48 -16.08 -16.96 -6.04
N LYS A 49 -15.73 -17.83 -5.09
CA LYS A 49 -14.56 -18.69 -5.21
C LYS A 49 -14.73 -19.70 -6.34
N ASP A 50 -15.92 -20.26 -6.50
CA ASP A 50 -16.24 -21.19 -7.59
C ASP A 50 -16.24 -20.49 -8.96
N GLU A 51 -16.77 -19.27 -9.03
CA GLU A 51 -16.89 -18.52 -10.28
C GLU A 51 -15.56 -17.90 -10.75
N TYR A 52 -14.73 -17.40 -9.83
CA TYR A 52 -13.58 -16.54 -10.16
C TYR A 52 -12.21 -17.13 -9.82
N LEU A 53 -12.11 -18.18 -9.01
CA LEU A 53 -10.82 -18.80 -8.68
C LEU A 53 -10.58 -20.05 -9.51
N PRO A 54 -9.31 -20.37 -9.82
CA PRO A 54 -9.01 -21.53 -10.65
C PRO A 54 -9.44 -22.83 -9.96
N PRO A 55 -9.88 -23.83 -10.72
CA PRO A 55 -10.14 -25.17 -10.19
C PRO A 55 -8.95 -25.69 -9.40
N GLY A 56 -9.23 -26.34 -8.26
CA GLY A 56 -8.20 -26.83 -7.34
C GLY A 56 -7.70 -25.79 -6.33
N TYR A 57 -8.02 -24.50 -6.47
CA TYR A 57 -7.60 -23.49 -5.48
C TYR A 57 -8.18 -23.77 -4.09
N MET A 58 -9.46 -24.15 -4.01
CA MET A 58 -10.11 -24.56 -2.74
C MET A 58 -9.52 -25.85 -2.15
N ALA A 59 -8.89 -26.69 -2.98
CA ALA A 59 -8.22 -27.92 -2.57
C ALA A 59 -6.74 -27.72 -2.22
N HIS A 60 -6.27 -26.46 -2.19
CA HIS A 60 -4.86 -26.11 -1.98
C HIS A 60 -3.89 -26.75 -2.98
N GLU A 61 -4.34 -26.92 -4.23
CA GLU A 61 -3.50 -27.40 -5.32
C GLU A 61 -2.38 -26.38 -5.62
N PRO A 62 -1.09 -26.79 -5.60
CA PRO A 62 0.04 -25.87 -5.70
C PRO A 62 0.00 -24.98 -6.95
N PHE A 63 -0.43 -25.53 -8.09
CA PHE A 63 -0.52 -24.78 -9.34
C PHE A 63 -1.62 -23.71 -9.30
N ALA A 64 -2.77 -24.04 -8.73
CA ALA A 64 -3.90 -23.11 -8.62
C ALA A 64 -3.56 -21.95 -7.67
N GLU A 65 -2.93 -22.25 -6.53
CA GLU A 65 -2.45 -21.22 -5.60
C GLU A 65 -1.35 -20.35 -6.21
N ALA A 66 -0.40 -20.95 -6.94
CA ALA A 66 0.66 -20.21 -7.62
C ALA A 66 0.10 -19.27 -8.69
N SER A 67 -0.92 -19.71 -9.44
CA SER A 67 -1.61 -18.90 -10.44
C SER A 67 -2.26 -17.66 -9.82
N VAL A 68 -3.06 -17.84 -8.76
CA VAL A 68 -3.68 -16.73 -8.03
C VAL A 68 -2.63 -15.79 -7.44
N ASN A 69 -1.59 -16.33 -6.80
CA ASN A 69 -0.49 -15.52 -6.25
C ASN A 69 0.23 -14.70 -7.33
N GLY A 70 0.46 -15.28 -8.51
CA GLY A 70 1.07 -14.60 -9.66
C GLY A 70 0.23 -13.41 -10.10
N LEU A 71 -1.07 -13.63 -10.31
CA LEU A 71 -2.02 -12.58 -10.70
C LEU A 71 -2.08 -11.46 -9.66
N LEU A 72 -2.20 -11.80 -8.37
CA LEU A 72 -2.23 -10.81 -7.30
C LEU A 72 -0.93 -9.98 -7.25
N ARG A 73 0.25 -10.61 -7.41
CA ARG A 73 1.53 -9.88 -7.44
C ARG A 73 1.58 -8.88 -8.60
N GLU A 74 1.04 -9.24 -9.76
CA GLU A 74 0.93 -8.36 -10.91
C GLU A 74 -0.05 -7.20 -10.65
N THR A 75 -1.26 -7.49 -10.16
CA THR A 75 -2.23 -6.48 -9.74
C THR A 75 -1.61 -5.47 -8.77
N LEU A 76 -0.94 -5.95 -7.73
CA LEU A 76 -0.30 -5.09 -6.73
C LEU A 76 0.87 -4.30 -7.28
N ARG A 77 1.58 -4.81 -8.29
CA ARG A 77 2.61 -4.03 -9.01
C ARG A 77 1.98 -2.82 -9.69
N HIS A 78 0.87 -3.01 -10.39
CA HIS A 78 0.15 -1.93 -11.06
C HIS A 78 -0.41 -0.91 -10.07
N ASP A 79 -1.11 -1.36 -9.02
CA ASP A 79 -1.69 -0.45 -8.02
C ASP A 79 -0.63 0.35 -7.27
N ARG A 80 0.52 -0.25 -6.95
CA ARG A 80 1.65 0.47 -6.38
C ARG A 80 2.27 1.47 -7.36
N GLY A 81 2.35 1.13 -8.64
CA GLY A 81 2.78 2.06 -9.69
C GLY A 81 1.88 3.29 -9.71
N LYS A 82 0.57 3.09 -9.84
CA LYS A 82 -0.44 4.16 -9.77
C LYS A 82 -0.31 4.99 -8.50
N PHE A 83 -0.19 4.35 -7.33
CA PHE A 83 -0.05 5.05 -6.05
C PHE A 83 1.23 5.88 -5.98
N ARG A 84 2.36 5.34 -6.44
CA ARG A 84 3.63 6.09 -6.55
C ARG A 84 3.46 7.33 -7.40
N ASP A 85 2.82 7.19 -8.55
CA ASP A 85 2.65 8.28 -9.50
C ASP A 85 1.74 9.38 -8.93
N LEU A 86 0.70 9.00 -8.16
CA LEU A 86 -0.12 9.95 -7.39
C LEU A 86 0.65 10.64 -6.26
N LEU A 87 1.56 9.96 -5.57
CA LEU A 87 2.44 10.61 -4.58
C LEU A 87 3.36 11.64 -5.23
N LEU A 88 3.73 11.43 -6.50
CA LEU A 88 4.59 12.29 -7.29
C LEU A 88 3.85 13.41 -8.04
N THR A 89 2.52 13.52 -7.89
CA THR A 89 1.71 14.56 -8.55
C THR A 89 2.32 15.95 -8.36
N ASN A 90 2.59 16.61 -9.49
CA ASN A 90 3.22 17.93 -9.65
C ASN A 90 4.58 18.10 -8.96
N VAL A 91 5.23 17.01 -8.54
CA VAL A 91 6.66 17.03 -8.16
C VAL A 91 7.52 16.69 -9.37
N LEU A 92 6.98 15.87 -10.29
CA LEU A 92 7.61 15.47 -11.53
C LEU A 92 6.56 15.50 -12.64
N ASN A 93 6.96 15.89 -13.85
CA ASN A 93 6.15 15.72 -15.05
C ASN A 93 6.16 14.24 -15.43
N THR A 94 5.25 13.46 -14.84
CA THR A 94 4.96 12.10 -15.29
C THR A 94 4.00 12.18 -16.48
N GLU A 95 4.19 11.34 -17.50
CA GLU A 95 3.33 11.31 -18.70
C GLU A 95 1.84 11.21 -18.30
N GLY A 96 1.02 12.15 -18.75
CA GLY A 96 -0.43 12.18 -18.53
C GLY A 96 -0.95 13.13 -17.45
N ASN A 97 -0.10 13.94 -16.81
CA ASN A 97 -0.55 14.99 -15.90
C ASN A 97 -0.31 16.37 -16.55
N GLU A 98 -1.39 17.07 -16.93
CA GLU A 98 -1.29 18.49 -17.30
C GLU A 98 -0.71 19.21 -16.08
N ALA A 99 0.54 19.66 -16.21
CA ALA A 99 1.29 20.21 -15.10
C ALA A 99 0.57 21.47 -14.60
N SER A 100 -0.13 21.36 -13.47
CA SER A 100 -0.26 22.51 -12.60
C SER A 100 1.13 22.78 -12.04
N GLU A 101 1.65 23.99 -12.26
CA GLU A 101 2.99 24.40 -11.82
C GLU A 101 3.19 24.30 -10.29
N VAL A 102 2.11 24.13 -9.52
CA VAL A 102 2.14 24.16 -8.07
C VAL A 102 2.12 22.74 -7.48
N VAL A 103 3.13 22.44 -6.66
CA VAL A 103 3.19 21.24 -5.83
C VAL A 103 2.01 21.24 -4.84
N PRO A 104 1.13 20.21 -4.81
CA PRO A 104 -0.03 20.21 -3.93
C PRO A 104 0.39 20.16 -2.46
N THR A 105 -0.27 20.95 -1.64
CA THR A 105 -0.23 20.84 -0.17
C THR A 105 -0.63 19.43 0.27
N MET A 106 -0.25 19.03 1.49
CA MET A 106 -0.62 17.71 2.00
C MET A 106 -2.13 17.48 2.02
N GLY A 107 -2.93 18.53 2.30
CA GLY A 107 -4.39 18.44 2.26
C GLY A 107 -4.97 18.28 0.85
N GLN A 108 -4.36 18.88 -0.17
CA GLN A 108 -4.74 18.67 -1.57
C GLN A 108 -4.35 17.26 -2.03
N LEU A 109 -3.13 16.81 -1.73
CA LEU A 109 -2.69 15.46 -2.08
C LEU A 109 -3.59 14.39 -1.47
N MET A 110 -3.97 14.52 -0.20
CA MET A 110 -4.90 13.57 0.43
C MET A 110 -6.23 13.49 -0.32
N ARG A 111 -6.77 14.63 -0.78
CA ARG A 111 -8.02 14.64 -1.57
C ARG A 111 -7.85 13.92 -2.90
N ILE A 112 -6.74 14.17 -3.61
CA ILE A 112 -6.40 13.48 -4.86
C ILE A 112 -6.30 11.97 -4.64
N LEU A 113 -5.59 11.54 -3.59
CA LEU A 113 -5.44 10.12 -3.26
C LEU A 113 -6.80 9.46 -2.95
N MET A 114 -7.64 10.10 -2.12
CA MET A 114 -8.97 9.59 -1.80
C MET A 114 -9.89 9.51 -3.02
N ASP A 115 -9.83 10.49 -3.92
CA ASP A 115 -10.59 10.50 -5.18
C ASP A 115 -10.16 9.36 -6.12
N LYS A 116 -8.84 9.14 -6.27
CA LYS A 116 -8.30 8.19 -7.26
C LYS A 116 -8.15 6.75 -6.78
N LEU A 117 -8.06 6.52 -5.47
CA LEU A 117 -7.83 5.21 -4.85
C LEU A 117 -8.99 4.76 -3.94
N GLY A 118 -9.93 5.65 -3.64
CA GLY A 118 -11.00 5.42 -2.68
C GLY A 118 -10.62 5.76 -1.24
N ALA A 119 -11.62 5.78 -0.37
CA ALA A 119 -11.43 6.03 1.05
C ALA A 119 -10.61 4.91 1.72
N PRO A 120 -9.78 5.22 2.74
CA PRO A 120 -9.07 4.22 3.52
C PRO A 120 -9.98 3.11 4.04
N ALA A 121 -9.48 1.87 4.10
CA ALA A 121 -10.25 0.71 4.55
C ALA A 121 -10.88 0.85 5.95
N GLU A 122 -10.31 1.70 6.82
CA GLU A 122 -10.72 1.90 8.22
C GLU A 122 -11.71 3.06 8.41
N SER A 123 -12.10 3.76 7.34
CA SER A 123 -12.93 4.97 7.43
C SER A 123 -14.38 4.72 7.86
N ALA A 124 -14.79 3.47 8.05
CA ALA A 124 -16.17 3.07 8.33
C ALA A 124 -16.58 3.19 9.80
N ASP A 125 -15.64 3.34 10.75
CA ASP A 125 -15.96 3.25 12.19
C ASP A 125 -16.21 4.64 12.82
N HIS A 126 -17.39 4.83 13.42
CA HIS A 126 -17.95 6.15 13.78
C HIS A 126 -17.58 6.63 15.20
N THR A 127 -16.29 6.83 15.49
CA THR A 127 -15.87 7.50 16.76
C THR A 127 -14.91 8.67 16.50
N GLY A 128 -15.38 9.90 16.78
CA GLY A 128 -14.75 11.15 16.32
C GLY A 128 -13.29 11.39 16.75
N ALA A 129 -12.89 10.95 17.95
CA ALA A 129 -11.51 11.12 18.45
C ALA A 129 -10.53 10.08 17.88
N ARG A 130 -11.00 8.84 17.63
CA ARG A 130 -10.19 7.79 16.97
C ARG A 130 -9.96 8.14 15.50
N ASN A 131 -10.97 8.72 14.86
CA ASN A 131 -10.88 9.16 13.47
C ASN A 131 -9.92 10.33 13.27
N SER A 132 -9.83 11.29 14.21
CA SER A 132 -8.87 12.40 14.09
C SER A 132 -7.41 11.91 14.19
N ARG A 133 -7.12 10.97 15.10
CA ARG A 133 -5.79 10.36 15.23
C ARG A 133 -5.43 9.43 14.07
N ALA A 134 -6.37 8.59 13.62
CA ALA A 134 -6.16 7.75 12.43
C ALA A 134 -5.91 8.62 11.19
N THR A 135 -6.65 9.73 11.05
CA THR A 135 -6.46 10.71 9.96
C THR A 135 -5.10 11.41 10.06
N SER A 136 -4.63 11.75 11.26
CA SER A 136 -3.31 12.38 11.44
C SER A 136 -2.17 11.41 11.16
N HIS A 137 -2.26 10.15 11.62
CA HIS A 137 -1.32 9.09 11.31
C HIS A 137 -1.27 8.81 9.81
N LEU A 138 -2.43 8.70 9.16
CA LEU A 138 -2.52 8.52 7.72
C LEU A 138 -1.84 9.67 6.98
N ARG A 139 -2.12 10.92 7.36
CA ARG A 139 -1.45 12.10 6.79
C ARG A 139 0.07 12.04 6.96
N ALA A 140 0.55 11.71 8.15
CA ALA A 140 1.99 11.58 8.41
C ALA A 140 2.62 10.47 7.57
N GLN A 141 1.95 9.31 7.46
CA GLN A 141 2.38 8.18 6.65
C GLN A 141 2.44 8.55 5.17
N MET A 142 1.41 9.21 4.64
CA MET A 142 1.37 9.66 3.25
C MET A 142 2.44 10.73 2.96
N ALA A 143 2.68 11.65 3.89
CA ALA A 143 3.78 12.63 3.77
C ALA A 143 5.15 11.94 3.75
N PHE A 144 5.37 10.98 4.64
CA PHE A 144 6.59 10.18 4.68
C PHE A 144 6.81 9.39 3.39
N LEU A 145 5.77 8.74 2.88
CA LEU A 145 5.80 8.01 1.61
C LEU A 145 6.13 8.93 0.45
N ARG A 146 5.52 10.11 0.39
CA ARG A 146 5.82 11.12 -0.62
C ARG A 146 7.29 11.52 -0.61
N ILE A 147 7.82 11.94 0.53
CA ILE A 147 9.23 12.35 0.67
C ILE A 147 10.17 11.20 0.29
N SER A 148 9.88 10.00 0.78
CA SER A 148 10.68 8.80 0.48
C SER A 148 10.67 8.47 -1.02
N THR A 149 9.53 8.70 -1.68
CA THR A 149 9.33 8.48 -3.11
C THR A 149 10.10 9.48 -3.95
N VAL A 150 9.99 10.77 -3.61
CA VAL A 150 10.78 11.83 -4.24
C VAL A 150 12.27 11.56 -4.10
N LYS A 151 12.74 11.21 -2.89
CA LYS A 151 14.15 10.87 -2.64
C LYS A 151 14.62 9.69 -3.48
N ALA A 152 13.80 8.63 -3.59
CA ALA A 152 14.14 7.46 -4.40
C ALA A 152 14.20 7.80 -5.90
N TYR A 153 13.38 8.73 -6.36
CA TYR A 153 13.39 9.20 -7.74
C TYR A 153 14.61 10.07 -8.05
N LEU A 154 14.96 11.03 -7.18
CA LEU A 154 16.09 11.95 -7.39
C LEU A 154 17.46 11.28 -7.31
N ALA A 155 17.56 10.14 -6.61
CA ALA A 155 18.78 9.33 -6.53
C ALA A 155 18.51 7.90 -7.01
N PRO A 156 18.22 7.71 -8.31
CA PRO A 156 17.90 6.39 -8.83
C PRO A 156 19.19 5.56 -8.87
N ALA A 157 19.28 4.57 -7.99
CA ALA A 157 20.28 3.53 -8.15
C ALA A 157 19.87 2.67 -9.37
N SER A 158 20.83 2.30 -10.22
CA SER A 158 20.58 1.57 -11.47
C SER A 158 19.80 0.26 -11.22
N GLY A 159 18.68 0.09 -11.94
CA GLY A 159 17.82 -1.10 -11.85
C GLY A 159 16.95 -1.23 -10.58
N GLN A 160 16.74 -0.15 -9.80
CA GLN A 160 16.18 -0.24 -8.44
C GLN A 160 14.72 0.21 -8.26
N GLN A 161 13.94 0.47 -9.31
CA GLN A 161 12.56 0.98 -9.13
C GLN A 161 11.68 0.05 -8.27
N ASN A 162 11.78 -1.27 -8.44
CA ASN A 162 11.08 -2.24 -7.58
C ASN A 162 11.64 -2.34 -6.15
N ARG A 163 12.86 -1.83 -5.88
CA ARG A 163 13.45 -1.82 -4.53
C ARG A 163 12.98 -0.64 -3.69
N GLN A 164 12.30 0.35 -4.27
CA GLN A 164 11.74 1.48 -3.55
C GLN A 164 10.85 1.03 -2.37
N TRP A 165 9.85 0.18 -2.65
CA TRP A 165 8.93 -0.31 -1.62
C TRP A 165 9.66 -1.10 -0.53
N LYS A 166 10.61 -1.96 -0.91
CA LYS A 166 11.45 -2.69 0.07
C LYS A 166 12.25 -1.74 0.98
N ARG A 167 12.76 -0.62 0.45
CA ARG A 167 13.47 0.40 1.24
C ARG A 167 12.53 1.15 2.18
N ILE A 168 11.34 1.50 1.69
CA ILE A 168 10.27 2.11 2.50
C ILE A 168 9.88 1.18 3.65
N ASP A 169 9.62 -0.10 3.37
CA ASP A 169 9.26 -1.11 4.37
C ASP A 169 10.34 -1.25 5.45
N LYS A 170 11.63 -1.29 5.05
CA LYS A 170 12.76 -1.32 5.99
C LYS A 170 12.79 -0.07 6.88
N ARG A 171 12.49 1.11 6.32
CA ARG A 171 12.50 2.37 7.08
C ARG A 171 11.30 2.48 8.02
N LEU A 172 10.11 2.11 7.58
CA LEU A 172 8.90 2.08 8.42
C LEU A 172 9.10 1.13 9.61
N ARG A 173 9.69 -0.04 9.37
CA ARG A 173 10.06 -0.96 10.45
C ARG A 173 11.05 -0.35 11.42
N TRP A 174 12.11 0.27 10.92
CA TRP A 174 13.10 0.93 11.78
C TRP A 174 12.45 2.00 12.65
N LEU A 175 11.59 2.85 12.07
CA LEU A 175 10.84 3.88 12.81
C LEU A 175 9.96 3.28 13.91
N ASN A 176 9.22 2.21 13.61
CA ASN A 176 8.41 1.51 14.60
C ASN A 176 9.26 0.88 15.72
N GLY A 177 10.44 0.35 15.38
CA GLY A 177 11.39 -0.15 16.38
C GLY A 177 11.92 0.96 17.30
N GLN A 178 12.13 2.17 16.77
CA GLN A 178 12.54 3.33 17.55
C GLN A 178 11.41 3.87 18.43
N GLU A 179 10.17 3.89 17.93
CA GLU A 179 9.01 4.35 18.71
C GLU A 179 8.83 3.57 20.02
N ARG A 180 9.07 2.25 20.00
CA ARG A 180 9.06 1.43 21.22
C ARG A 180 10.17 1.78 22.22
N LEU A 181 11.29 2.31 21.75
CA LEU A 181 12.38 2.79 22.62
C LEU A 181 12.02 4.15 23.22
N PHE A 182 11.41 5.03 22.44
CA PHE A 182 10.96 6.36 22.91
C PHE A 182 9.72 6.30 23.81
N GLN A 183 8.85 5.30 23.67
CA GLN A 183 7.71 5.08 24.58
C GLN A 183 8.09 4.39 25.90
N ARG A 184 9.35 3.96 26.05
CA ARG A 184 9.89 3.31 27.26
C ARG A 184 10.85 4.20 28.06
N ALA A 185 11.12 5.42 27.60
CA ALA A 185 11.94 6.43 28.26
C ALA A 185 11.03 7.52 28.85
#